data_AF-A0A2I5YMP1-F1
#
_entry.id   AF-A0A2I5YMP1-F1
#
_cell.length_a   1.000
_cell.length_b   1.000
_cell.length_c   1.000
_cell.angle_alpha   90.00
_cell.angle_beta   90.00
_cell.angle_gamma   90.00
#
_symmetry.space_group_name_H-M   'P 1'
#
loop_
_entity.id
_entity.type
_entity.pdbx_description
1 polymer ?
#
loop_
_entity_poly.entity_id
_entity_poly.type
_entity_poly.pdbx_seq_one_letter_code
_entity_poly.pdbx_strand_id
1 'polypeptide(L)'
;QWDDHEVRNNWYPGQRLDDDPRYKVKSCDLLAARAKRAFLDYTPTRFDPADPERTYRAFRCGPLLDVFMLDERSYRGRNSPNRQKEYGPDAYFLRPDQLSWIKARLLASRATWKVIASDMPIGL
;
A
#
# COMPACT_ATOMS: atom_id res chain seq x y z
N GLN A 1 5.23 -6.34 6.81
CA GLN A 1 4.66 -5.22 6.02
C GLN A 1 4.04 -5.85 4.78
N TRP A 2 3.12 -5.18 4.10
CA TRP A 2 2.53 -5.67 2.85
C TRP A 2 3.29 -5.05 1.68
N ASP A 3 3.74 -5.85 0.72
CA ASP A 3 4.40 -5.42 -0.51
C ASP A 3 3.90 -6.32 -1.67
N ASP A 4 4.68 -6.47 -2.74
CA ASP A 4 4.30 -7.23 -3.91
C ASP A 4 4.39 -8.74 -3.73
N HIS A 5 5.39 -9.23 -2.98
CA HIS A 5 5.65 -10.66 -2.82
C HIS A 5 4.59 -11.41 -2.01
N GLU A 6 3.72 -10.72 -1.29
CA GLU A 6 2.51 -11.32 -0.73
C GLU A 6 1.51 -11.76 -1.82
N VAL A 7 1.58 -11.17 -3.02
CA VAL A 7 0.70 -11.49 -4.16
C VAL A 7 1.48 -12.13 -5.31
N ARG A 8 2.38 -11.35 -5.92
CA ARG A 8 3.21 -11.67 -7.08
C ARG A 8 4.19 -10.52 -7.30
N ASN A 9 5.46 -10.85 -7.56
CA ASN A 9 6.49 -9.86 -7.86
C ASN A 9 6.01 -8.76 -8.83
N ASN A 10 6.17 -7.51 -8.40
CA ASN A 10 5.88 -6.29 -9.11
C ASN A 10 4.44 -6.15 -9.65
N TRP A 11 3.45 -6.70 -8.95
CA TRP A 11 2.04 -6.54 -9.33
C TRP A 11 1.53 -5.10 -9.18
N TYR A 12 0.45 -4.79 -9.89
CA TYR A 12 -0.29 -3.54 -9.77
C TYR A 12 -1.80 -3.79 -9.98
N PRO A 13 -2.69 -2.93 -9.45
CA PRO A 13 -4.13 -3.06 -9.65
C PRO A 13 -4.54 -3.05 -11.13
N GLY A 14 -5.37 -4.02 -11.53
CA GLY A 14 -5.80 -4.22 -12.91
C GLY A 14 -4.81 -4.97 -13.80
N GLN A 15 -3.68 -5.47 -13.26
CA GLN A 15 -2.75 -6.30 -14.03
C GLN A 15 -3.40 -7.62 -14.47
N ARG A 16 -3.16 -8.00 -15.72
CA ARG A 16 -3.55 -9.31 -16.29
C ARG A 16 -2.32 -10.15 -16.60
N LEU A 17 -2.45 -11.46 -16.42
CA LEU A 17 -1.39 -12.47 -16.61
C LEU A 17 -1.63 -13.35 -17.83
N ASP A 18 -2.31 -12.81 -18.84
CA ASP A 18 -2.78 -13.58 -20.00
C ASP A 18 -1.62 -14.26 -20.73
N ASP A 19 -0.50 -13.53 -20.88
CA ASP A 19 0.69 -13.98 -21.61
C ASP A 19 1.55 -15.02 -20.86
N ASP A 20 1.25 -15.29 -19.58
CA ASP A 20 2.02 -16.25 -18.78
C ASP A 20 1.25 -17.57 -18.60
N PRO A 21 1.58 -18.65 -19.34
CA PRO A 21 0.83 -19.89 -19.30
C PRO A 21 0.93 -20.62 -17.96
N ARG A 22 1.88 -20.26 -17.08
CA ARG A 22 2.03 -20.86 -15.75
C ARG A 22 0.87 -20.50 -14.82
N TYR A 23 0.19 -19.38 -15.07
CA TYR A 23 -0.90 -18.90 -14.23
C TYR A 23 -2.27 -19.36 -14.77
N LYS A 24 -3.00 -20.12 -13.94
CA LYS A 24 -4.40 -20.47 -14.18
C LYS A 24 -5.35 -19.30 -13.90
N VAL A 25 -5.07 -18.53 -12.85
CA VAL A 25 -5.82 -17.30 -12.52
C VAL A 25 -5.11 -16.12 -13.19
N LYS A 26 -5.83 -15.43 -14.08
CA LYS A 26 -5.26 -14.35 -14.90
C LYS A 26 -5.41 -12.95 -14.31
N SER A 27 -6.34 -12.75 -13.39
CA SER A 27 -6.56 -11.46 -12.72
C SER A 27 -5.64 -11.33 -11.51
N CYS A 28 -4.73 -10.36 -11.54
CA CYS A 28 -3.96 -10.02 -10.34
C CYS A 28 -4.85 -9.43 -9.24
N ASP A 29 -5.96 -8.77 -9.57
CA ASP A 29 -6.88 -8.25 -8.55
C ASP A 29 -7.49 -9.38 -7.71
N LEU A 30 -7.87 -10.49 -8.36
CA LEU A 30 -8.37 -11.67 -7.65
C LEU A 30 -7.27 -12.34 -6.81
N LEU A 31 -6.03 -12.39 -7.32
CA LEU A 31 -4.89 -12.88 -6.55
C LEU A 31 -4.61 -11.98 -5.34
N ALA A 32 -4.64 -10.67 -5.52
CA ALA A 32 -4.42 -9.67 -4.47
C ALA A 32 -5.50 -9.74 -3.38
N ALA A 33 -6.77 -9.91 -3.74
CA ALA A 33 -7.85 -10.10 -2.77
C ALA A 33 -7.64 -11.35 -1.90
N ARG A 34 -7.27 -12.48 -2.53
CA ARG A 34 -6.99 -13.74 -1.80
C ARG A 34 -5.75 -13.61 -0.91
N ALA A 35 -4.69 -13.03 -1.44
CA ALA A 35 -3.45 -12.78 -0.71
C ALA A 35 -3.67 -11.84 0.47
N LYS A 36 -4.45 -10.76 0.30
CA LYS A 36 -4.80 -9.82 1.36
C LYS A 36 -5.59 -10.49 2.47
N ARG A 37 -6.54 -11.35 2.12
CA ARG A 37 -7.26 -12.16 3.11
C ARG A 37 -6.31 -13.03 3.92
N ALA A 38 -5.43 -13.78 3.25
CA ALA A 38 -4.43 -14.62 3.92
C ALA A 38 -3.47 -13.78 4.78
N PHE A 39 -2.99 -12.65 4.28
CA PHE A 39 -2.13 -11.74 5.04
C PHE A 39 -2.82 -11.28 6.33
N LEU A 40 -4.09 -10.89 6.27
CA LEU A 40 -4.84 -10.45 7.44
C LEU A 40 -5.19 -11.59 8.41
N ASP A 41 -5.42 -12.80 7.90
CA ASP A 41 -5.70 -13.98 8.74
C ASP A 41 -4.45 -14.48 9.49
N TYR A 42 -3.25 -14.33 8.89
CA TYR A 42 -2.00 -14.91 9.40
C TYR A 42 -0.97 -13.90 9.92
N THR A 43 -1.27 -12.59 9.87
CA THR A 43 -0.42 -11.57 10.50
C THR A 43 -1.15 -10.91 11.67
N PRO A 44 -0.46 -10.59 12.79
CA PRO A 44 -1.07 -9.94 13.95
C PRO A 44 -1.33 -8.46 13.64
N THR A 45 -2.31 -8.19 12.79
CA THR A 45 -2.75 -6.85 12.42
C THR A 45 -4.15 -6.60 12.97
N ARG A 46 -4.35 -5.42 13.55
CA ARG A 46 -5.67 -5.02 14.04
C ARG A 46 -6.50 -4.51 12.86
N PHE A 47 -7.71 -5.03 12.72
CA PHE A 47 -8.67 -4.55 11.73
C PHE A 47 -9.12 -3.11 12.02
N ASP A 48 -9.23 -2.29 10.97
CA ASP A 48 -9.94 -1.01 11.02
C ASP A 48 -11.45 -1.30 10.87
N PRO A 49 -12.30 -0.94 11.84
CA PRO A 49 -13.74 -1.20 11.77
C PRO A 49 -14.44 -0.54 10.57
N ALA A 50 -13.89 0.57 10.05
CA ALA A 50 -14.45 1.26 8.90
C ALA A 50 -13.98 0.65 7.56
N ASP A 51 -12.87 -0.09 7.58
CA ASP A 51 -12.25 -0.68 6.39
C ASP A 51 -11.40 -1.90 6.81
N PRO A 52 -12.02 -3.08 7.01
CA PRO A 52 -11.33 -4.27 7.53
C PRO A 52 -10.21 -4.79 6.62
N GLU A 53 -10.17 -4.36 5.36
CA GLU A 53 -9.14 -4.75 4.39
C GLU A 53 -8.00 -3.72 4.28
N ARG A 54 -8.07 -2.63 5.07
CA ARG A 54 -7.04 -1.61 5.10
C ARG A 54 -5.76 -2.10 5.77
N THR A 55 -4.66 -1.89 5.07
CA THR A 55 -3.30 -2.28 5.45
C THR A 55 -2.50 -1.08 5.99
N TYR A 56 -2.64 0.11 5.39
CA TYR A 56 -2.00 1.34 5.85
C TYR A 56 -2.61 1.81 7.17
N ARG A 57 -1.78 2.26 8.11
CA ARG A 57 -2.18 2.53 9.50
C ARG A 57 -1.16 3.39 10.23
N ALA A 58 -1.54 3.94 11.38
CA ALA A 58 -0.63 4.71 12.22
C ALA A 58 -0.72 4.27 13.68
N PHE A 59 0.39 4.32 14.39
CA PHE A 59 0.46 4.07 15.83
C PHE A 59 1.28 5.13 16.53
N ARG A 60 0.80 5.51 17.72
CA ARG A 60 1.40 6.48 18.60
C ARG A 60 2.11 5.77 19.75
N CYS A 61 3.38 6.07 19.92
CA CYS A 61 4.26 5.54 20.95
C CYS A 61 4.63 6.68 21.92
N GLY A 62 3.72 6.98 22.84
CA GLY A 62 3.88 8.07 23.80
C GLY A 62 3.96 9.46 23.14
N PRO A 63 4.62 10.44 23.77
CA PRO A 63 4.81 11.77 23.19
C PRO A 63 5.99 11.84 22.21
N LEU A 64 6.81 10.79 22.12
CA LEU A 64 8.08 10.84 21.40
C LEU A 64 7.99 10.37 19.96
N LEU A 65 7.13 9.40 19.64
CA LEU A 65 7.15 8.75 18.34
C LEU A 65 5.74 8.49 17.82
N ASP A 66 5.47 8.93 16.60
CA ASP A 66 4.38 8.44 15.76
C ASP A 66 4.95 7.70 14.55
N VAL A 67 4.40 6.54 14.24
CA VAL A 67 4.77 5.74 13.06
C VAL A 67 3.58 5.64 12.11
N PHE A 68 3.82 5.94 10.85
CA PHE A 68 2.85 5.90 9.76
C PHE A 68 3.29 4.81 8.79
N MET A 69 2.57 3.69 8.76
CA MET A 69 2.79 2.61 7.81
C MET A 69 1.95 2.83 6.56
N LEU A 70 2.62 2.88 5.41
CA LEU A 70 1.99 2.99 4.10
C LEU A 70 1.62 1.62 3.54
N ASP A 71 0.72 1.65 2.57
CA ASP A 71 0.51 0.63 1.54
C ASP A 71 0.76 1.29 0.18
N GLU A 72 1.84 0.91 -0.49
CA GLU A 72 2.21 1.48 -1.78
C GLU A 72 1.92 0.52 -2.94
N ARG A 73 1.14 -0.54 -2.70
CA ARG A 73 0.76 -1.58 -3.68
C ARG A 73 -0.72 -1.60 -4.00
N SER A 74 -1.60 -1.63 -3.01
CA SER A 74 -3.05 -1.76 -3.23
C SER A 74 -3.63 -0.56 -3.99
N TYR A 75 -2.98 0.60 -3.89
CA TYR A 75 -3.51 1.88 -4.32
C TYR A 75 -2.72 2.55 -5.44
N ARG A 76 -1.67 1.91 -5.97
CA ARG A 76 -0.87 2.47 -7.07
C ARG A 76 -1.54 2.34 -8.43
N GLY A 77 -1.04 3.09 -9.41
CA GLY A 77 -1.31 2.92 -10.83
C GLY A 77 -0.48 1.81 -11.47
N ARG A 78 -0.62 1.66 -12.78
CA ARG A 78 0.16 0.67 -13.55
C ARG A 78 1.65 0.97 -13.48
N ASN A 79 2.47 -0.08 -13.58
CA ASN A 79 3.90 0.11 -13.75
C ASN A 79 4.19 0.82 -15.09
N SER A 80 4.96 1.89 -15.03
CA SER A 80 5.39 2.65 -16.19
C SER A 80 6.88 3.01 -16.05
N PRO A 81 7.51 3.57 -17.08
CA PRO A 81 8.84 4.17 -16.96
C PRO A 81 8.91 5.40 -16.02
N ASN A 82 7.82 5.74 -15.34
CA ASN A 82 7.71 6.85 -14.38
C ASN A 82 8.10 8.22 -14.97
N ARG A 83 7.52 8.57 -16.13
CA ARG A 83 7.81 9.81 -16.88
C ARG A 83 6.63 10.80 -16.90
N GLN A 84 5.60 10.54 -16.11
CA GLN A 84 4.44 11.43 -16.00
C GLN A 84 4.86 12.77 -15.40
N LYS A 85 4.34 13.87 -15.96
CA LYS A 85 4.64 15.23 -15.50
C LYS A 85 3.72 15.69 -14.37
N GLU A 86 2.54 15.08 -14.29
CA GLU A 86 1.49 15.44 -13.36
C GLU A 86 1.06 14.21 -12.57
N TYR A 87 0.66 14.45 -11.32
CA TYR A 87 0.08 13.42 -10.47
C TYR A 87 -1.37 13.14 -10.92
N GLY A 88 -1.68 11.87 -11.17
CA GLY A 88 -2.96 11.42 -11.71
C GLY A 88 -3.02 9.90 -11.78
N PRO A 89 -4.09 9.29 -12.32
CA PRO A 89 -4.28 7.84 -12.36
C PRO A 89 -3.06 7.05 -12.88
N ASP A 90 -2.35 7.59 -13.87
CA ASP A 90 -1.15 6.99 -14.47
C ASP A 90 0.13 7.18 -13.64
N ALA A 91 0.09 8.03 -12.62
CA ALA A 91 1.19 8.39 -11.71
C ALA A 91 0.83 8.17 -10.23
N TYR A 92 -0.31 7.54 -9.92
CA TYR A 92 -0.67 7.23 -8.55
C TYR A 92 0.32 6.22 -7.98
N PHE A 93 0.88 6.58 -6.83
CA PHE A 93 1.70 5.68 -6.02
C PHE A 93 0.99 5.42 -4.70
N LEU A 94 0.68 6.51 -4.00
CA LEU A 94 -0.42 6.60 -3.04
C LEU A 94 -1.61 7.21 -3.78
N ARG A 95 -2.82 6.64 -3.69
CA ARG A 95 -4.05 7.31 -4.20
C ARG A 95 -4.46 8.50 -3.33
N PRO A 96 -5.37 9.38 -3.82
CA PRO A 96 -5.78 10.59 -3.11
C PRO A 96 -6.22 10.37 -1.65
N ASP A 97 -6.92 9.27 -1.35
CA ASP A 97 -7.42 9.00 0.00
C ASP A 97 -6.28 8.77 0.99
N GLN A 98 -5.35 7.87 0.66
CA GLN A 98 -4.19 7.59 1.52
C GLN A 98 -3.23 8.78 1.59
N LEU A 99 -3.07 9.52 0.49
CA LEU A 99 -2.26 10.74 0.46
C LEU A 99 -2.85 11.83 1.37
N SER A 100 -4.17 12.00 1.35
CA SER A 100 -4.88 12.95 2.22
C SER A 100 -4.82 12.50 3.68
N TRP A 101 -4.99 11.19 3.92
CA TRP A 101 -4.88 10.58 5.23
C TRP A 101 -3.51 10.83 5.87
N ILE A 102 -2.40 10.56 5.17
CA ILE A 102 -1.07 10.75 5.76
C ILE A 102 -0.76 12.24 5.99
N LYS A 103 -1.15 13.12 5.07
CA LYS A 103 -1.01 14.58 5.26
C LYS A 103 -1.74 15.06 6.51
N ALA A 104 -3.00 14.67 6.68
CA ALA A 104 -3.79 15.04 7.85
C ALA A 104 -3.18 14.50 9.15
N ARG A 105 -2.72 13.24 9.15
CA ARG A 105 -2.08 12.59 10.29
C ARG A 105 -0.75 13.24 10.69
N LEU A 106 0.08 13.60 9.71
CA LEU A 106 1.33 14.32 9.95
C LEU A 106 1.10 15.71 10.53
N LEU A 107 0.12 16.45 10.02
CA LEU A 107 -0.26 17.78 10.54
C LEU A 107 -0.83 17.71 11.96
N ALA A 108 -1.56 16.65 12.30
CA ALA A 108 -2.11 16.45 13.63
C ALA A 108 -1.08 15.95 14.66
N SER A 109 0.05 15.38 14.21
CA SER A 109 1.04 14.75 15.08
C SER A 109 1.85 15.80 15.87
N ARG A 110 1.85 15.62 17.20
CA ARG A 110 2.68 16.39 18.14
C ARG A 110 3.91 15.62 18.62
N ALA A 111 4.17 14.44 18.07
CA ALA A 111 5.30 13.61 18.47
C ALA A 111 6.63 14.25 18.06
N THR A 112 7.67 14.06 18.87
CA THR A 112 9.04 14.50 18.55
C THR A 112 9.51 13.90 17.22
N TRP A 113 9.31 12.60 17.05
CA TRP A 113 9.69 11.83 15.87
C TRP A 113 8.46 11.35 15.11
N LYS A 114 8.53 11.45 13.79
CA LYS A 114 7.50 11.01 12.86
C LYS A 114 8.18 10.08 11.86
N VAL A 115 7.90 8.79 11.95
CA VAL A 115 8.52 7.76 11.10
C VAL A 115 7.52 7.32 10.05
N ILE A 116 7.92 7.36 8.78
CA ILE A 116 7.14 6.80 7.68
C ILE A 116 7.76 5.43 7.34
N ALA A 117 7.01 4.37 7.59
CA ALA A 117 7.37 3.03 7.17
C ALA A 117 6.78 2.80 5.78
N SER A 118 7.67 2.75 4.80
CA SER A 118 7.38 2.64 3.36
C SER A 118 7.88 1.28 2.88
N ASP A 119 7.11 0.61 2.02
CA ASP A 119 7.45 -0.70 1.46
C ASP A 119 8.37 -0.58 0.24
N MET A 120 8.44 0.59 -0.39
CA MET A 120 9.37 0.87 -1.48
C MET A 120 10.38 1.98 -1.14
N PRO A 121 11.58 1.97 -1.75
CA PRO A 121 12.57 3.02 -1.52
C PRO A 121 12.07 4.41 -1.96
N ILE A 122 12.25 5.41 -1.10
CA ILE A 122 11.94 6.82 -1.38
C ILE A 122 13.20 7.58 -1.86
N GLY A 123 14.38 7.10 -1.49
CA GLY A 123 15.69 7.66 -1.88
C GLY A 123 16.48 6.71 -2.79
N LEU A 124 17.46 7.27 -3.49
CA LEU A 124 18.52 6.55 -4.21
C LEU A 124 19.73 6.33 -3.30
#